data_AF-L8WQQ4-F1
#
_entry.id   AF-L8WQQ4-F1
#
_cell.length_a   1.000
_cell.length_b   1.000
_cell.length_c   1.000
_cell.angle_alpha   90.00
_cell.angle_beta   90.00
_cell.angle_gamma   90.00
#
_symmetry.space_group_name_H-M   'P 1'
#
loop_
_entity.id
_entity.type
_entity.pdbx_description
1 polymer ?
#
loop_
_entity_poly.entity_id
_entity_poly.type
_entity_poly.pdbx_seq_one_letter_code
_entity_poly.pdbx_strand_id
1 'polypeptide(L)'
;MSSNSQVTQSNNVAHDHKNIDGVRALEEALAGINSVLSREGEELSEQDLAKVLKQLEAAEGVADDVEGKLDEMLKNLGGMIEGLESDKKDGQGPTTGGTQT
;
A
#
# COMPACT_ATOMS: atom_id res chain seq x y z
N MET A 1 -43.98 14.73 4.01
CA MET A 1 -43.20 13.51 4.32
C MET A 1 -41.88 13.61 3.58
N SER A 2 -40.81 13.29 4.30
CA SER A 2 -39.43 13.73 4.07
C SER A 2 -38.80 13.20 2.79
N SER A 3 -38.12 14.10 2.07
CA SER A 3 -37.08 13.75 1.10
C SER A 3 -35.87 13.20 1.85
N ASN A 4 -35.54 11.92 1.70
CA ASN A 4 -34.25 11.41 2.13
C ASN A 4 -33.76 10.35 1.15
N SER A 5 -32.87 10.76 0.25
CA SER A 5 -31.94 9.85 -0.41
C SER A 5 -30.77 10.63 -0.98
N GLN A 6 -29.92 11.16 -0.10
CA GLN A 6 -28.61 11.70 -0.49
C GLN A 6 -27.54 11.26 0.51
N VAL A 7 -27.33 9.95 0.60
CA VAL A 7 -26.20 9.28 1.22
C VAL A 7 -26.15 7.96 0.43
N THR A 8 -25.19 7.64 -0.43
CA THR A 8 -23.74 7.54 -0.22
C THR A 8 -23.14 7.20 -1.58
N GLN A 9 -22.36 8.07 -2.23
CA GLN A 9 -21.44 7.63 -3.30
C GLN A 9 -20.38 8.69 -3.62
N SER A 10 -19.55 8.99 -2.64
CA SER A 10 -18.25 9.62 -2.87
C SER A 10 -17.45 9.33 -1.64
N ASN A 11 -16.46 8.43 -1.73
CA ASN A 11 -15.34 8.38 -0.79
C ASN A 11 -14.20 7.43 -1.22
N ASN A 12 -14.33 6.64 -2.30
CA ASN A 12 -13.29 5.64 -2.63
C ASN A 12 -12.29 6.04 -3.73
N VAL A 13 -12.35 7.25 -4.29
CA VAL A 13 -11.46 7.63 -5.42
C VAL A 13 -10.20 8.38 -4.97
N ALA A 14 -10.15 8.86 -3.72
CA ALA A 14 -9.05 9.71 -3.26
C ALA A 14 -7.78 8.95 -2.84
N HIS A 15 -7.84 7.63 -2.63
CA HIS A 15 -6.69 6.85 -2.14
C HIS A 15 -5.80 6.28 -3.25
N ASP A 16 -6.32 6.16 -4.47
CA ASP A 16 -5.64 5.49 -5.58
C ASP A 16 -4.66 6.42 -6.32
N HIS A 17 -4.98 7.71 -6.42
CA HIS A 17 -4.13 8.70 -7.10
C HIS A 17 -2.78 8.94 -6.40
N LYS A 18 -2.76 9.02 -5.05
CA LYS A 18 -1.51 9.21 -4.30
C LYS A 18 -0.51 8.08 -4.50
N ASN A 19 -0.97 6.87 -4.84
CA ASN A 19 -0.14 5.69 -4.96
C ASN A 19 0.64 5.67 -6.29
N ILE A 20 -0.02 6.07 -7.38
CA ILE A 20 0.60 6.23 -8.70
C ILE A 20 1.61 7.39 -8.67
N ASP A 21 1.30 8.44 -7.92
CA ASP A 21 2.21 9.58 -7.75
C ASP A 21 3.48 9.22 -6.97
N GLY A 22 3.40 8.36 -5.95
CA GLY A 22 4.57 7.91 -5.19
C GLY A 22 5.52 7.02 -6.00
N VAL A 23 4.98 6.04 -6.74
CA VAL A 23 5.78 5.17 -7.61
C VAL A 23 6.44 5.97 -8.72
N ARG A 24 5.71 6.90 -9.35
CA ARG A 24 6.26 7.80 -10.37
C ARG A 24 7.35 8.72 -9.81
N ALA A 25 7.17 9.26 -8.60
CA ALA A 25 8.19 10.06 -7.94
C ALA A 25 9.46 9.26 -7.65
N LEU A 26 9.33 7.98 -7.27
CA LEU A 26 10.46 7.07 -7.08
C LEU A 26 11.19 6.78 -8.41
N GLU A 27 10.46 6.55 -9.49
CA GLU A 27 11.04 6.36 -10.83
C GLU A 27 11.79 7.60 -11.31
N GLU A 28 11.23 8.80 -11.11
CA GLU A 28 11.88 10.07 -11.42
C GLU A 28 13.14 10.31 -10.57
N ALA A 29 13.10 9.97 -9.28
CA ALA A 29 14.25 10.06 -8.39
C ALA A 29 15.38 9.09 -8.82
N LEU A 30 15.04 7.83 -9.13
CA LEU A 30 15.98 6.83 -9.62
C LEU A 30 16.59 7.23 -10.96
N ALA A 31 15.81 7.79 -11.89
CA ALA A 31 16.29 8.28 -13.17
C ALA A 31 17.27 9.47 -12.98
N GLY A 32 16.97 10.38 -12.05
CA GLY A 32 17.85 11.49 -11.69
C GLY A 32 19.19 11.02 -11.10
N ILE A 33 19.13 10.09 -10.13
CA ILE A 33 20.32 9.49 -9.52
C ILE A 33 21.16 8.78 -10.58
N ASN A 34 20.55 7.97 -11.45
CA ASN A 34 21.25 7.26 -12.50
C ASN A 34 21.87 8.22 -13.54
N SER A 35 21.21 9.33 -13.86
CA SER A 35 21.75 10.36 -14.75
C SER A 35 22.98 11.06 -14.14
N VAL A 36 23.04 11.23 -12.82
CA VAL A 36 24.18 11.85 -12.14
C VAL A 36 25.33 10.85 -12.01
N LEU A 37 25.02 9.60 -11.65
CA LEU A 37 26.02 8.53 -11.53
C LEU A 37 26.62 8.09 -12.87
N SER A 38 25.85 8.15 -13.96
CA SER A 38 26.33 7.81 -15.31
C SER A 38 27.30 8.85 -15.89
N ARG A 39 27.46 10.01 -15.25
CA ARG A 39 28.52 10.99 -15.57
C ARG A 39 29.83 10.57 -14.92
N GLU A 40 30.32 9.39 -15.28
CA GLU A 40 31.65 8.93 -14.86
C GLU A 40 32.73 9.86 -15.46
N GLY A 41 33.43 10.60 -14.59
CA GLY A 41 34.59 11.42 -14.98
C GLY A 41 34.36 12.94 -15.00
N GLU A 42 33.14 13.43 -14.76
CA GLU A 42 32.88 14.85 -14.48
C GLU A 42 32.89 15.09 -12.96
N GLU A 43 33.60 16.12 -12.49
CA GLU A 43 33.49 16.58 -11.11
C GLU A 43 32.02 16.96 -10.84
N LEU A 44 31.33 16.14 -10.03
CA LEU A 44 29.99 16.46 -9.60
C LEU A 44 30.04 17.73 -8.77
N SER A 45 29.29 18.75 -9.20
CA SER A 45 29.15 19.96 -8.42
C SER A 45 28.50 19.61 -7.07
N GLU A 46 28.84 20.36 -6.01
CA GLU A 46 28.20 20.20 -4.69
C GLU A 46 26.66 20.30 -4.80
N GLN A 47 26.17 21.08 -5.76
CA GLN A 47 24.75 21.22 -6.05
C GLN A 47 24.13 19.95 -6.62
N ASP A 48 24.84 19.20 -7.46
CA ASP A 48 24.35 17.95 -8.03
C ASP A 48 24.42 16.80 -7.01
N LEU A 49 25.45 16.78 -6.16
CA LEU A 49 25.49 15.88 -5.01
C LEU A 49 24.33 16.15 -4.05
N ALA A 50 24.03 17.41 -3.75
CA ALA A 50 22.89 17.79 -2.90
C ALA A 50 21.54 17.35 -3.51
N LYS A 51 21.38 17.41 -4.83
CA LYS A 51 20.18 16.90 -5.51
C LYS A 51 20.04 15.39 -5.37
N VAL A 52 21.12 14.64 -5.56
CA VAL A 52 21.12 13.18 -5.39
C VAL A 52 20.77 12.79 -3.95
N LEU A 53 21.36 13.45 -2.96
CA LEU A 53 21.05 13.20 -1.56
C LEU A 53 19.57 13.47 -1.23
N LYS A 54 19.01 14.58 -1.75
CA LYS A 54 17.59 14.89 -1.59
C LYS A 54 16.67 13.89 -2.29
N GLN A 55 17.09 13.38 -3.45
CA GLN A 55 16.35 12.34 -4.17
C GLN A 55 16.39 11.00 -3.43
N LEU A 56 17.51 10.67 -2.79
CA LEU A 56 17.63 9.47 -1.95
C LEU A 56 16.74 9.57 -0.71
N GLU A 57 16.71 10.71 -0.02
CA GLU A 57 15.82 10.95 1.12
C GLU A 57 14.33 10.81 0.73
N ALA A 58 13.96 11.34 -0.44
CA ALA A 58 12.61 11.18 -0.97
C ALA A 58 12.29 9.72 -1.31
N ALA A 59 13.25 8.99 -1.88
CA ALA A 59 13.10 7.57 -2.19
C ALA A 59 12.96 6.70 -0.93
N GLU A 60 13.70 7.02 0.14
CA GLU A 60 13.59 6.37 1.45
C GLU A 60 12.19 6.56 2.04
N GLY A 61 11.65 7.79 2.02
CA GLY A 61 10.29 8.04 2.49
C GLY A 61 9.21 7.28 1.68
N VAL A 62 9.39 7.13 0.37
CA VAL A 62 8.48 6.30 -0.44
C VAL A 62 8.61 4.81 -0.10
N ALA A 63 9.81 4.33 0.21
CA ALA A 63 10.02 2.94 0.63
C ALA A 63 9.32 2.63 1.96
N ASP A 64 9.43 3.53 2.95
CA ASP A 64 8.74 3.41 4.24
C ASP A 64 7.20 3.37 4.06
N ASP A 65 6.67 4.23 3.19
CA ASP A 65 5.24 4.26 2.86
C ASP A 65 4.78 2.95 2.20
N VAL A 66 5.62 2.35 1.35
CA VAL A 66 5.34 1.05 0.71
C VAL A 66 5.37 -0.09 1.73
N GLU A 67 6.32 -0.09 2.66
CA GLU A 67 6.42 -1.08 3.73
C GLU A 67 5.17 -1.03 4.63
N GLY A 68 4.76 0.15 5.08
CA GLY A 68 3.56 0.29 5.92
C GLY A 68 2.28 -0.21 5.25
N LYS A 69 2.16 -0.01 3.94
CA LYS A 69 1.03 -0.55 3.15
C LYS A 69 1.11 -2.07 3.01
N LEU A 70 2.30 -2.63 2.83
CA LEU A 70 2.50 -4.07 2.75
C LEU A 70 2.09 -4.75 4.07
N ASP A 71 2.48 -4.18 5.20
CA ASP A 71 2.07 -4.64 6.53
C ASP A 71 0.55 -4.60 6.71
N GLU A 72 -0.12 -3.53 6.26
CA GLU A 72 -1.57 -3.44 6.31
C GLU A 72 -2.25 -4.52 5.45
N MET A 73 -1.73 -4.76 4.24
CA MET A 73 -2.23 -5.83 3.37
C MET A 73 -2.05 -7.21 4.00
N LEU A 74 -0.88 -7.49 4.59
CA LEU A 74 -0.60 -8.77 5.26
C LEU A 74 -1.51 -8.97 6.47
N LYS A 75 -1.74 -7.92 7.26
CA LYS A 75 -2.67 -7.96 8.40
C LYS A 75 -4.11 -8.25 7.95
N ASN A 76 -4.57 -7.57 6.91
CA ASN A 76 -5.91 -7.76 6.36
C ASN A 76 -6.07 -9.19 5.80
N LEU A 77 -5.04 -9.72 5.14
CA LEU A 77 -5.04 -11.09 4.64
C LEU A 77 -5.07 -12.12 5.78
N GLY A 78 -4.29 -11.89 6.85
CA GLY A 78 -4.32 -12.73 8.05
C GLY A 78 -5.71 -12.78 8.69
N GLY A 79 -6.36 -11.62 8.84
CA GLY A 79 -7.73 -11.55 9.37
C GLY A 79 -8.77 -12.24 8.48
N MET A 80 -8.63 -12.16 7.14
CA MET A 80 -9.52 -12.90 6.24
C MET A 80 -9.33 -14.42 6.34
N ILE A 81 -8.08 -14.89 6.45
CA ILE A 81 -7.79 -16.32 6.63
C ILE A 81 -8.36 -16.81 7.96
N GLU A 82 -8.15 -16.08 9.06
CA GLU A 82 -8.72 -16.41 10.38
C GLU A 82 -10.25 -16.42 10.37
N GLY A 83 -10.88 -15.47 9.66
CA GLY A 83 -12.33 -15.44 9.47
C GLY A 83 -12.82 -16.68 8.72
N LEU A 84 -12.19 -17.03 7.60
CA LEU A 84 -12.52 -18.22 6.81
C LEU A 84 -12.29 -19.52 7.57
N GLU A 85 -11.24 -19.61 8.39
CA GLU A 85 -11.00 -20.76 9.26
C GLU A 85 -12.02 -20.87 10.39
N SER A 86 -12.45 -19.74 10.95
CA SER A 86 -13.49 -19.69 11.98
C SER A 86 -14.84 -20.12 11.40
N ASP A 87 -15.24 -19.60 10.24
CA ASP A 87 -16.46 -20.00 9.52
C ASP A 87 -16.46 -21.49 9.17
N LYS A 88 -15.29 -22.05 8.86
CA LYS A 88 -15.12 -23.49 8.57
C LYS A 88 -15.22 -24.36 9.83
N LYS A 89 -14.81 -23.85 11.00
CA LYS A 89 -14.93 -24.54 12.30
C LYS A 89 -16.36 -24.48 12.83
N ASP A 90 -17.07 -23.38 12.63
CA ASP A 90 -18.45 -23.20 13.07
C ASP A 90 -19.47 -23.87 12.11
N GLY A 91 -19.07 -24.18 10.88
CA GLY A 91 -19.88 -24.89 9.89
C GLY A 91 -19.86 -26.43 9.97
N GLN A 92 -19.05 -27.04 10.85
CA GLN A 92 -18.97 -28.52 10.93
C GLN A 92 -18.60 -29.04 12.33
N GLY A 93 -19.58 -29.02 13.24
CA GLY A 93 -19.61 -29.76 14.51
C GLY A 93 -21.01 -30.38 14.71
N PRO A 94 -21.13 -31.56 15.34
CA PRO A 94 -21.84 -32.72 14.82
C PRO A 94 -23.36 -32.62 14.90
N THR A 95 -24.07 -33.09 13.87
CA THR A 95 -25.47 -33.49 13.98
C THR A 95 -25.57 -34.76 14.84
N THR A 96 -25.36 -34.64 16.15
CA THR A 96 -25.90 -35.59 17.13
C THR A 96 -27.28 -35.09 17.54
N GLY A 97 -28.26 -35.24 16.64
CA GLY A 97 -29.68 -35.06 16.94
C GLY A 97 -30.30 -36.44 17.02
N GLY A 98 -30.48 -36.95 18.24
CA GLY A 98 -31.17 -38.21 18.47
C GLY A 98 -32.62 -38.16 18.02
N THR A 99 -33.07 -39.20 17.32
CA THR A 99 -34.49 -39.53 17.26
C THR A 99 -34.76 -40.58 18.31
N GLN A 100 -35.30 -40.09 19.42
CA GLN A 100 -36.03 -40.84 20.42
C GLN A 100 -37.42 -41.11 19.85
N THR A 101 -37.74 -42.37 19.53
CA THR A 101 -39.05 -43.06 19.65
C THR A 101 -38.95 -44.46 19.09
#